data_AF-A0A1I6GAF6-F1
#
_entry.id   AF-A0A1I6GAF6-F1
#
_cell.length_a   1.000
_cell.length_b   1.000
_cell.length_c   1.000
_cell.angle_alpha   90.00
_cell.angle_beta   90.00
_cell.angle_gamma   90.00
#
_symmetry.space_group_name_H-M   'P 1'
#
loop_
_entity.id
_entity.type
_entity.pdbx_description
1 polymer ?
#
loop_
_entity_poly.entity_id
_entity_poly.type
_entity_poly.pdbx_seq_one_letter_code
_entity_poly.pdbx_strand_id
1 'polypeptide(L)' 'MKTTLLIKEIYTEAFKDLGNFLVKNYFKVFAWFSFVLFFVVLYAFIFRLSTGFAFD' A
#
# COMPACT_ATOMS: atom_id res chain seq x y z
N MET A 1 21.27 -32.66 -9.78
CA MET A 1 19.85 -32.84 -10.16
C MET A 1 18.89 -32.85 -8.96
N LYS A 2 19.24 -33.47 -7.82
CA LYS A 2 18.37 -33.49 -6.62
C LYS A 2 18.33 -32.15 -5.86
N THR A 3 19.46 -31.45 -5.77
CA THR A 3 19.59 -30.15 -5.07
C THR A 3 18.87 -29.01 -5.77
N THR A 4 18.92 -28.95 -7.10
CA THR A 4 18.20 -27.97 -7.92
C THR A 4 16.69 -28.11 -7.82
N LEU A 5 16.19 -29.33 -7.67
CA LEU A 5 14.77 -29.61 -7.44
C LEU A 5 14.32 -29.11 -6.07
N LEU A 6 15.10 -29.42 -5.02
CA LEU A 6 14.82 -28.97 -3.65
C LEU A 6 14.78 -27.44 -3.52
N ILE A 7 15.74 -26.74 -4.12
CA ILE A 7 15.76 -25.26 -4.09
C ILE A 7 14.51 -24.68 -4.77
N LYS A 8 14.09 -25.26 -5.90
CA LYS A 8 12.89 -24.81 -6.62
C LYS A 8 11.62 -25.06 -5.81
N GLU A 9 11.55 -26.17 -5.10
CA GLU A 9 10.42 -26.50 -4.21
C GLU A 9 10.31 -25.49 -3.08
N ILE A 10 11.40 -25.25 -2.35
CA ILE A 10 11.46 -24.27 -1.26
C ILE A 10 11.09 -22.87 -1.74
N TYR A 11 11.58 -22.44 -2.91
CA TYR A 11 11.23 -21.15 -3.50
C TYR A 11 9.74 -21.09 -3.86
N THR A 12 9.22 -22.11 -4.54
CA THR A 12 7.81 -22.12 -4.93
C THR A 12 6.89 -22.12 -3.71
N GLU A 13 7.23 -22.86 -2.68
CA GLU A 13 6.45 -22.96 -1.44
C GLU A 13 6.49 -21.65 -0.63
N ALA A 14 7.68 -21.05 -0.48
CA ALA A 14 7.83 -19.77 0.20
C ALA A 14 7.13 -18.60 -0.51
N PHE A 15 7.19 -18.53 -1.85
CA PHE A 15 6.60 -17.43 -2.61
C PHE A 15 5.11 -17.62 -2.92
N LYS A 16 4.59 -18.86 -2.88
CA LYS A 16 3.17 -19.15 -3.10
C LYS A 16 2.27 -18.58 -2.00
N ASP A 17 2.72 -18.64 -0.74
CA ASP A 17 1.98 -18.04 0.38
C ASP A 17 2.29 -16.55 0.59
N LEU A 18 3.49 -16.09 0.20
CA LEU A 18 3.88 -14.69 0.30
C LEU A 18 2.96 -13.77 -0.49
N GLY A 19 2.57 -14.20 -1.71
CA GLY A 19 1.64 -13.46 -2.55
C GLY A 19 0.29 -13.27 -1.86
N ASN A 20 -0.34 -14.33 -1.35
CA ASN A 20 -1.67 -14.22 -0.76
C ASN A 20 -1.66 -13.42 0.56
N PHE A 21 -0.63 -13.54 1.40
CA PHE A 21 -0.57 -12.82 2.67
C PHE A 21 -0.19 -11.34 2.49
N LEU A 22 0.88 -11.06 1.73
CA LEU A 22 1.37 -9.71 1.53
C LEU A 22 0.36 -8.90 0.71
N VAL A 23 -0.10 -9.42 -0.43
CA VAL A 23 -1.00 -8.68 -1.33
C VAL A 23 -2.32 -8.34 -0.61
N LYS A 24 -3.03 -9.30 -0.02
CA LYS A 24 -4.34 -9.00 0.58
C LYS A 24 -4.27 -7.97 1.69
N ASN A 25 -3.29 -8.07 2.58
CA ASN A 25 -3.21 -7.18 3.73
C ASN A 25 -2.55 -5.84 3.37
N TYR A 26 -1.50 -5.85 2.56
CA TYR A 26 -0.81 -4.64 2.13
C TYR A 26 -1.71 -3.74 1.29
N PHE A 27 -2.46 -4.29 0.32
CA PHE A 27 -3.38 -3.48 -0.48
C PHE A 27 -4.49 -2.86 0.36
N LYS A 28 -4.99 -3.55 1.39
CA LYS A 28 -5.99 -3.01 2.32
C LYS A 28 -5.44 -1.85 3.15
N VAL A 29 -4.25 -2.01 3.73
CA VAL A 29 -3.60 -0.95 4.51
C VAL A 29 -3.24 0.24 3.61
N PHE A 30 -2.70 -0.02 2.43
CA PHE A 30 -2.33 1.01 1.45
C PHE A 30 -3.54 1.80 0.94
N ALA A 31 -4.67 1.13 0.68
CA ALA A 31 -5.91 1.81 0.31
C ALA A 31 -6.40 2.73 1.44
N TRP A 32 -6.45 2.23 2.67
CA TRP A 32 -6.81 3.04 3.84
C TRP A 32 -5.87 4.23 4.04
N PHE A 33 -4.57 4.03 3.90
CA PHE A 33 -3.57 5.10 3.95
C PHE A 33 -3.81 6.16 2.88
N SER A 34 -4.12 5.75 1.65
CA SER A 34 -4.41 6.65 0.54
C SER A 34 -5.68 7.48 0.79
N PHE A 35 -6.72 6.87 1.35
CA PHE A 35 -7.93 7.59 1.77
C PHE A 35 -7.62 8.62 2.86
N VAL A 36 -6.83 8.26 3.88
CA VAL A 36 -6.43 9.19 4.94
C VAL A 36 -5.67 10.38 4.37
N LEU A 37 -4.68 10.15 3.51
CA LEU A 37 -3.94 11.22 2.84
C LEU A 37 -4.85 12.11 2.00
N PHE A 38 -5.81 11.52 1.29
CA PHE A 38 -6.80 12.28 0.52
C PHE A 38 -7.64 13.19 1.43
N PHE A 39 -8.11 12.70 2.58
CA PHE A 39 -8.85 13.53 3.55
C PHE A 39 -8.01 14.67 4.11
N VAL A 40 -6.72 14.46 4.35
CA VAL A 40 -5.80 15.52 4.81
C VAL A 40 -5.71 16.63 3.76
N VAL A 41 -5.54 16.27 2.49
CA VAL A 41 -5.50 17.25 1.38
C VAL A 41 -6.84 17.96 1.24
N LEU A 42 -7.95 17.23 1.33
CA LEU A 42 -9.30 17.79 1.25
C LEU A 42 -9.56 18.80 2.39
N TYR A 43 -9.14 18.46 3.62
CA TYR A 43 -9.20 19.37 4.75
C TYR A 43 -8.38 20.65 4.50
N ALA A 44 -7.11 20.50 4.09
CA ALA A 44 -6.24 21.64 3.80
C ALA A 44 -6.81 22.52 2.68
N PHE A 45 -7.42 21.91 1.66
CA PHE A 45 -8.09 22.59 0.57
C PHE A 45 -9.32 23.37 1.05
N ILE A 46 -10.21 22.76 1.85
CA ILE A 46 -11.37 23.43 2.42
C ILE A 46 -10.95 24.58 3.35
N PHE A 47 -9.94 24.34 4.19
CA PHE A 47 -9.37 25.38 5.05
C PHE A 47 -8.87 26.56 4.20
N ARG A 48 -8.17 26.29 3.10
CA ARG A 48 -7.71 27.34 2.20
C ARG A 48 -8.86 28.08 1.51
N LEU A 49 -9.93 27.38 1.13
CA LEU A 49 -11.13 28.00 0.57
C LEU A 49 -11.84 28.90 1.58
N SER A 50 -11.94 28.46 2.86
CA SER A 50 -12.67 29.20 3.90
C SER A 50 -11.89 30.40 4.45
N THR A 51 -10.57 30.31 4.57
CA THR A 51 -9.72 31.42 5.04
C THR A 51 -9.36 32.43 3.95
N GLY A 52 -9.73 32.14 2.69
CA GLY A 52 -9.32 32.91 1.53
C GLY A 52 -7.86 32.69 1.14
N PHE A 53 -7.52 32.99 -0.11
CA PHE A 53 -6.14 33.06 -0.53
C PHE A 53 -5.50 34.31 0.08
N ALA A 54 -4.59 34.14 1.04
CA ALA A 54 -3.54 35.13 1.28
C ALA A 54 -2.68 35.15 0.01
N PHE A 55 -3.05 36.01 -0.93
CA PHE A 55 -2.18 36.53 -1.98
C PHE A 55 -1.43 37.70 -1.33
N ASP A 56 -0.37 37.39 -0.60
CA ASP A 56 0.71 38.37 -0.37
C ASP A 56 1.83 38.03 -1.36
#